data_AF-A0A8S8YR20-F1
#
_entry.id   AF-A0A8S8YR20-F1
#
_cell.length_a   1.000
_cell.length_b   1.000
_cell.length_c   1.000
_cell.angle_alpha   90.00
_cell.angle_beta   90.00
_cell.angle_gamma   90.00
#
_symmetry.space_group_name_H-M   'P 1'
#
loop_
_entity.id
_entity.type
_entity.pdbx_description
1 polymer ?
#
loop_
_entity_poly.entity_id
_entity_poly.type
_entity_poly.pdbx_seq_one_letter_code
_entity_poly.pdbx_strand_id
1 'polypeptide(L)'
;MMFTTFLIPLPFYIWPGLNLLWAPSGFQPMFYIVGFTIALGWVASSFRDKPWLLVLGSGGLLFGGILSALWILQTAEYYDGWDILFTGGFYFSKNKIFGTIGEAQAPSRGVLFASFGPIVTLIALGYAFILLWRGAREEKQGLSLVGLWVLIASYMAWTAGRFILNATPAMAVVGAIGIAALWNMADFSGFIKEWRRAGIGTPRARFRSARTASVKKPMIPALVLVFMLVATQHATYGIDSGIPRGETASGDVDQVIYDITPDVMRFDIGGLSLLDSSSYNPTANCGNGCWYMGTFGPGFNGGGWNMAYEWLSEQDSDEDFGQRPAFVSWWDYGFQALDSGEHPTVADNFQSGIPHSGGMLLSSSQEDTLAMFIATLAQGDRQYSGNGEFGEEFTQAIQNHLTTEQIEEFHDILSLGPVKSNS
;
A
#
# COMPACT_ATOMS: atom_id res chain seq x y z
N MET A 1 -15.07 16.69 -2.31
CA MET A 1 -13.86 15.98 -1.86
C MET A 1 -14.26 14.80 -0.98
N MET A 2 -14.54 14.97 0.33
CA MET A 2 -14.94 13.86 1.24
C MET A 2 -16.17 13.06 0.80
N PHE A 3 -17.21 13.73 0.30
CA PHE A 3 -18.40 13.03 -0.22
C PHE A 3 -18.08 12.19 -1.47
N THR A 4 -17.16 12.69 -2.30
CA THR A 4 -16.71 12.01 -3.51
C THR A 4 -15.87 10.76 -3.16
N THR A 5 -14.97 10.88 -2.18
CA THR A 5 -14.17 9.74 -1.68
C THR A 5 -15.01 8.70 -0.95
N PHE A 6 -16.18 9.09 -0.43
CA PHE A 6 -17.15 8.16 0.14
C PHE A 6 -17.97 7.46 -0.95
N LEU A 7 -18.49 8.21 -1.93
CA LEU A 7 -19.41 7.67 -2.95
C LEU A 7 -18.74 6.79 -4.01
N ILE A 8 -17.51 7.09 -4.42
CA ILE A 8 -16.82 6.32 -5.46
C ILE A 8 -16.66 4.84 -5.07
N PRO A 9 -16.12 4.51 -3.87
CA PRO A 9 -15.97 3.11 -3.46
C PRO A 9 -17.28 2.46 -3.01
N LEU A 10 -18.29 3.24 -2.60
CA LEU A 10 -19.51 2.72 -1.96
C LEU A 10 -20.19 1.56 -2.74
N PRO A 11 -20.38 1.62 -4.08
CA PRO A 11 -21.01 0.52 -4.82
C PRO A 11 -20.27 -0.81 -4.68
N PHE A 12 -18.95 -0.79 -4.57
CA PHE A 12 -18.13 -1.99 -4.39
C PHE A 12 -18.39 -2.62 -3.00
N TYR A 13 -18.39 -1.81 -1.94
CA TYR A 13 -18.60 -2.28 -0.58
C TYR A 13 -20.05 -2.67 -0.26
N ILE A 14 -21.02 -2.18 -1.04
CA ILE A 14 -22.45 -2.52 -0.94
C ILE A 14 -22.79 -3.82 -1.68
N TRP A 15 -21.89 -4.35 -2.53
CA TRP A 15 -22.18 -5.54 -3.32
C TRP A 15 -22.69 -6.69 -2.42
N PRO A 16 -23.90 -7.23 -2.65
CA PRO A 16 -24.57 -8.14 -1.72
C PRO A 16 -23.76 -9.40 -1.37
N GLY A 17 -22.83 -9.81 -2.23
CA GLY A 17 -21.97 -10.98 -1.99
C GLY A 17 -20.75 -10.70 -1.11
N LEU A 18 -20.36 -9.44 -0.88
CA LEU A 18 -19.11 -9.11 -0.19
C LEU A 18 -19.30 -8.81 1.31
N ASN A 19 -20.47 -8.34 1.74
CA ASN A 19 -20.75 -7.95 3.14
C ASN A 19 -19.70 -7.01 3.79
N LEU A 20 -18.95 -6.26 2.98
CA LEU A 20 -17.85 -5.41 3.46
C LEU A 20 -18.29 -4.03 3.97
N LEU A 21 -19.57 -3.67 3.85
CA LEU A 21 -20.07 -2.35 4.26
C LEU A 21 -19.93 -2.12 5.78
N TRP A 22 -20.27 -3.13 6.56
CA TRP A 22 -20.24 -3.09 8.03
C TRP A 22 -19.03 -3.81 8.61
N ALA A 23 -18.18 -4.38 7.76
CA ALA A 23 -17.00 -5.10 8.21
C ALA A 23 -15.97 -4.13 8.81
N PRO A 24 -15.35 -4.49 9.95
CA PRO A 24 -14.26 -3.74 10.60
C PRO A 24 -13.07 -3.44 9.68
N SER A 25 -12.74 -4.37 8.80
CA SER A 25 -11.69 -4.26 7.77
C SER A 25 -12.18 -3.63 6.46
N GLY A 26 -13.49 -3.38 6.33
CA GLY A 26 -14.15 -2.90 5.12
C GLY A 26 -14.43 -1.40 5.16
N PHE A 27 -15.69 -1.02 4.94
CA PHE A 27 -16.10 0.38 4.75
C PHE A 27 -16.39 1.13 6.06
N GLN A 28 -16.47 0.41 7.18
CA GLN A 28 -16.83 0.94 8.50
C GLN A 28 -15.95 2.13 8.97
N PRO A 29 -14.61 2.14 8.77
CA PRO A 29 -13.76 3.29 9.08
C PRO A 29 -14.17 4.59 8.39
N MET A 30 -14.75 4.53 7.19
CA MET A 30 -15.17 5.72 6.45
C MET A 30 -16.35 6.43 7.13
N PHE A 31 -17.27 5.69 7.75
CA PHE A 31 -18.37 6.28 8.51
C PHE A 31 -17.85 7.06 9.72
N TYR A 32 -16.81 6.55 10.40
CA TYR A 32 -16.16 7.30 11.48
C TYR A 32 -15.56 8.60 10.95
N ILE A 33 -14.77 8.55 9.87
CA ILE A 33 -14.14 9.75 9.30
C ILE A 33 -15.19 10.81 8.94
N VAL A 34 -16.30 10.40 8.33
CA VAL A 34 -17.43 11.31 8.03
C VAL A 34 -18.04 11.86 9.31
N GLY A 35 -18.33 11.00 10.29
CA GLY A 35 -18.89 11.39 11.59
C GLY A 35 -18.01 12.39 12.34
N PHE A 36 -16.71 12.11 12.48
CA PHE A 36 -15.74 13.00 13.10
C PHE A 36 -15.59 14.32 12.33
N THR A 37 -15.68 14.30 11.00
CA THR A 37 -15.60 15.52 10.20
C THR A 37 -16.85 16.38 10.35
N ILE A 38 -18.03 15.78 10.38
CA ILE A 38 -19.29 16.50 10.65
C ILE A 38 -19.26 17.08 12.05
N ALA A 39 -18.80 16.31 13.04
CA ALA A 39 -18.60 16.76 14.41
C ALA A 39 -17.64 17.96 14.50
N LEU A 40 -16.44 17.86 13.90
CA LEU A 40 -15.47 18.95 13.82
C LEU A 40 -16.06 20.17 13.12
N GLY A 41 -16.74 19.97 11.98
CA GLY A 41 -17.38 21.02 11.21
C GLY A 41 -18.49 21.73 11.99
N TRP A 42 -19.28 20.96 12.76
CA TRP A 42 -20.32 21.50 13.63
C TRP A 42 -19.73 22.31 14.79
N VAL A 43 -18.66 21.82 15.44
CA VAL A 43 -17.96 22.56 16.50
C VAL A 43 -17.35 23.85 15.94
N ALA A 44 -16.65 23.77 14.81
CA ALA A 44 -16.02 24.92 14.18
C ALA A 44 -17.04 25.97 13.71
N SER A 45 -18.21 25.55 13.22
CA SER A 45 -19.26 26.46 12.73
C SER A 45 -20.10 27.05 13.86
N SER A 46 -20.51 26.23 14.83
CA SER A 46 -21.41 26.65 15.93
C SER A 46 -20.71 27.51 16.97
N PHE A 47 -19.39 27.37 17.11
CA PHE A 47 -18.58 28.12 18.07
C PHE A 47 -17.63 29.12 17.39
N ARG A 48 -17.83 29.40 16.09
CA ARG A 48 -16.98 30.29 15.26
C ARG A 48 -16.72 31.65 15.93
N ASP A 49 -17.77 32.27 16.45
CA ASP A 49 -17.71 33.63 17.02
C ASP A 49 -17.53 33.62 18.55
N LYS A 50 -17.24 32.45 19.14
CA LYS A 50 -17.05 32.29 20.59
C LYS A 50 -15.56 32.24 20.94
N PRO A 51 -15.20 32.53 22.20
CA PRO A 51 -13.82 32.37 22.68
C PRO A 51 -13.23 31.01 22.31
N TRP A 52 -11.98 31.00 21.85
CA TRP A 52 -11.27 29.79 21.39
C TRP A 52 -11.27 28.66 22.43
N LEU A 53 -11.23 29.00 23.73
CA LEU A 53 -11.34 28.05 24.84
C LEU A 53 -12.67 27.28 24.84
N LEU A 54 -13.78 27.90 24.45
CA LEU A 54 -15.08 27.23 24.32
C LEU A 54 -15.13 26.29 23.11
N VAL A 55 -14.42 26.63 22.03
CA VAL A 55 -14.28 25.73 20.87
C VAL A 55 -13.53 24.46 21.28
N LEU A 56 -12.41 24.60 22.00
CA LEU A 56 -11.65 23.46 22.50
C LEU A 56 -12.42 22.66 23.56
N GLY A 57 -13.12 23.34 24.48
CA GLY A 57 -13.91 22.68 25.52
C GLY A 57 -15.11 21.91 24.96
N SER A 58 -15.87 22.51 24.05
CA SER A 58 -17.00 21.85 23.39
C SER A 58 -16.56 20.72 22.47
N GLY A 59 -15.47 20.92 21.71
CA GLY A 59 -14.85 19.85 20.92
C GLY A 59 -14.37 18.70 21.80
N GLY A 60 -13.65 19.00 22.88
CA GLY A 60 -13.18 17.99 23.84
C GLY A 60 -14.32 17.21 24.50
N LEU A 61 -15.40 17.89 24.92
CA LEU A 61 -16.58 17.22 25.47
C LEU A 61 -17.31 16.36 24.43
N LEU A 62 -17.44 16.84 23.19
CA LEU A 62 -18.11 16.11 22.13
C LEU A 62 -17.32 14.86 21.71
N PHE A 63 -16.01 15.00 21.46
CA PHE A 63 -15.15 13.85 21.15
C PHE A 63 -15.03 12.90 22.34
N GLY A 64 -14.87 13.44 23.56
CA GLY A 64 -14.88 12.65 24.78
C GLY A 64 -16.18 11.85 24.94
N GLY A 65 -17.34 12.47 24.71
CA GLY A 65 -18.63 11.80 24.75
C GLY A 65 -18.78 10.70 23.71
N ILE A 66 -18.38 10.94 22.46
CA ILE A 66 -18.39 9.92 21.39
C ILE A 66 -17.48 8.75 21.76
N LEU A 67 -16.24 9.03 22.20
CA LEU A 67 -15.27 8.01 22.59
C LEU A 67 -15.75 7.20 23.81
N SER A 68 -16.32 7.86 24.82
CA SER A 68 -16.90 7.18 25.98
C SER A 68 -18.10 6.31 25.60
N ALA A 69 -18.95 6.75 24.67
CA ALA A 69 -20.06 5.94 24.18
C ALA A 69 -19.56 4.69 23.44
N LEU A 70 -18.54 4.82 22.59
CA LEU A 70 -17.91 3.67 21.91
C LEU A 70 -17.28 2.69 22.91
N TRP A 71 -16.63 3.19 23.96
CA TRP A 71 -16.05 2.37 25.02
C TRP A 71 -17.11 1.60 25.83
N ILE A 72 -18.25 2.24 26.15
CA ILE A 72 -19.37 1.58 26.84
C ILE A 72 -19.97 0.50 25.95
N LEU A 73 -20.17 0.78 24.65
CA LEU A 73 -20.72 -0.19 23.69
C LEU A 73 -19.82 -1.41 23.52
N GLN A 74 -18.50 -1.22 23.55
CA GLN A 74 -17.53 -2.32 23.53
C GLN A 74 -17.59 -3.14 24.82
N THR A 75 -17.62 -2.48 25.98
CA THR A 75 -17.69 -3.17 27.29
C THR A 75 -18.98 -3.97 27.45
N ALA A 76 -20.05 -3.53 26.77
CA ALA A 76 -21.34 -4.20 26.76
C ALA A 76 -21.49 -5.27 25.65
N GLU A 77 -20.41 -5.60 24.93
CA GLU A 77 -20.35 -6.62 23.86
C GLU A 77 -21.35 -6.40 22.70
N TYR A 78 -21.87 -5.18 22.53
CA TYR A 78 -22.79 -4.87 21.44
C TYR A 78 -22.06 -4.43 20.16
N TYR A 79 -20.91 -3.77 20.29
CA TYR A 79 -20.21 -3.19 19.15
C TYR A 79 -18.75 -2.83 19.46
N ASP A 80 -17.82 -3.40 18.70
CA ASP A 80 -16.37 -3.22 18.87
C ASP A 80 -15.81 -1.92 18.26
N GLY A 81 -16.61 -0.85 18.30
CA GLY A 81 -16.25 0.41 17.63
C GLY A 81 -15.01 1.11 18.16
N TRP A 82 -14.71 0.93 19.45
CA TRP A 82 -13.52 1.47 20.09
C TRP A 82 -12.25 0.80 19.56
N ASP A 83 -12.20 -0.54 19.51
CA ASP A 83 -11.06 -1.25 18.96
C ASP A 83 -10.86 -0.95 17.49
N ILE A 84 -11.94 -0.84 16.71
CA ILE A 84 -11.85 -0.47 15.29
C ILE A 84 -11.19 0.90 15.13
N LEU A 85 -11.55 1.88 15.95
CA LEU A 85 -11.00 3.23 15.88
C LEU A 85 -9.52 3.29 16.30
N PHE A 86 -9.17 2.69 17.44
CA PHE A 86 -7.82 2.78 18.01
C PHE A 86 -6.82 1.81 17.38
N THR A 87 -7.28 0.67 16.90
CA THR A 87 -6.45 -0.25 16.10
C THR A 87 -6.43 0.14 14.62
N GLY A 88 -7.26 1.11 14.21
CA GLY A 88 -7.41 1.54 12.82
C GLY A 88 -8.00 0.46 11.92
N GLY A 89 -8.81 -0.45 12.44
CA GLY A 89 -9.32 -1.63 11.73
C GLY A 89 -8.26 -2.72 11.58
N PHE A 90 -7.53 -3.02 12.65
CA PHE A 90 -6.37 -3.95 12.69
C PHE A 90 -5.07 -3.45 12.04
N TYR A 91 -4.97 -2.18 11.66
CA TYR A 91 -3.78 -1.60 11.03
C TYR A 91 -2.65 -1.21 11.99
N PHE A 92 -2.99 -0.91 13.25
CA PHE A 92 -2.04 -0.50 14.29
C PHE A 92 -1.89 -1.54 15.41
N SER A 93 -2.71 -2.59 15.39
CA SER A 93 -2.61 -3.74 16.30
C SER A 93 -2.08 -4.97 15.55
N LYS A 94 -1.00 -5.57 16.06
CA LYS A 94 -0.33 -6.69 15.42
C LYS A 94 -1.08 -8.00 15.66
N ASN A 95 -1.99 -8.34 14.75
CA ASN A 95 -2.52 -9.70 14.67
C ASN A 95 -1.55 -10.63 13.90
N LYS A 96 -1.60 -11.95 14.14
CA LYS A 96 -0.69 -12.92 13.49
C LYS A 96 -0.75 -12.86 11.96
N ILE A 97 -1.95 -12.66 11.39
CA ILE A 97 -2.17 -12.46 9.95
C ILE A 97 -1.61 -11.11 9.47
N PHE A 98 -1.74 -10.05 10.28
CA PHE A 98 -1.16 -8.75 9.96
C PHE A 98 0.38 -8.79 9.91
N GLY A 99 0.99 -9.66 10.71
CA GLY A 99 2.43 -9.89 10.72
C GLY A 99 2.97 -10.52 9.44
N THR A 100 2.15 -11.27 8.70
CA THR A 100 2.56 -11.96 7.47
C THR A 100 2.37 -11.11 6.21
N ILE A 101 1.63 -10.01 6.29
CA ILE A 101 1.44 -9.08 5.15
C ILE A 101 2.70 -8.22 5.00
N GLY A 102 3.45 -8.42 3.91
CA GLY A 102 4.70 -7.70 3.65
C GLY A 102 4.53 -6.17 3.64
N GLU A 103 3.40 -5.67 3.11
CA GLU A 103 3.10 -4.23 3.02
C GLU A 103 2.68 -3.57 4.33
N ALA A 104 2.30 -4.39 5.32
CA ALA A 104 1.90 -3.95 6.65
C ALA A 104 3.11 -3.66 7.54
N GLN A 105 4.27 -4.20 7.19
CA GLN A 105 5.51 -4.02 7.93
C GLN A 105 6.18 -2.70 7.55
N ALA A 106 7.00 -2.21 8.48
CA ALA A 106 7.84 -1.05 8.24
C ALA A 106 8.79 -1.37 7.07
N PRO A 107 8.77 -0.57 5.99
CA PRO A 107 9.62 -0.81 4.85
C PRO A 107 11.09 -0.60 5.25
N SER A 108 12.01 -1.23 4.51
CA SER A 108 13.42 -0.94 4.72
C SER A 108 13.68 0.54 4.43
N ARG A 109 14.57 1.15 5.21
CA ARG A 109 14.92 2.57 5.03
C ARG A 109 15.42 2.85 3.61
N GLY A 110 16.16 1.89 3.04
CA GLY A 110 16.64 1.96 1.66
C GLY A 110 15.49 2.08 0.66
N VAL A 111 14.46 1.25 0.77
CA VAL A 111 13.27 1.31 -0.10
C VAL A 111 12.56 2.65 0.08
N LEU A 112 12.34 3.11 1.31
CA LEU A 112 11.64 4.37 1.56
C LEU A 112 12.37 5.58 0.96
N PHE A 113 13.68 5.69 1.13
CA PHE A 113 14.45 6.78 0.52
C PHE A 113 14.54 6.64 -1.00
N ALA A 114 14.62 5.42 -1.54
CA ALA A 114 14.65 5.21 -2.97
C ALA A 114 13.30 5.54 -3.64
N SER A 115 12.18 5.19 -3.01
CA SER A 115 10.82 5.45 -3.53
C SER A 115 10.53 6.95 -3.70
N PHE A 116 10.96 7.80 -2.77
CA PHE A 116 10.77 9.26 -2.85
C PHE A 116 11.95 9.99 -3.50
N GLY A 117 13.09 9.32 -3.56
CA GLY A 117 14.39 9.87 -3.91
C GLY A 117 15.07 10.61 -2.75
N PRO A 118 16.28 10.19 -2.30
CA PRO A 118 16.90 10.69 -1.08
C PRO A 118 17.02 12.21 -1.00
N ILE A 119 17.40 12.87 -2.10
CA ILE A 119 17.55 14.32 -2.14
C ILE A 119 16.19 15.01 -1.97
N VAL A 120 15.15 14.55 -2.67
CA VAL A 120 13.81 15.14 -2.60
C VAL A 120 13.22 14.92 -1.20
N THR A 121 13.39 13.75 -0.61
CA THR A 121 12.96 13.47 0.77
C THR A 121 13.59 14.41 1.77
N LEU A 122 14.91 14.64 1.68
CA LEU A 122 15.62 15.54 2.59
C LEU A 122 15.17 17.00 2.43
N ILE A 123 14.99 17.46 1.19
CA ILE A 123 14.47 18.80 0.90
C ILE A 123 13.04 18.93 1.42
N ALA A 124 12.17 17.96 1.15
CA ALA A 124 10.77 17.99 1.55
C ALA A 124 10.62 18.00 3.08
N LEU A 125 11.33 17.13 3.80
CA LEU A 125 11.32 17.09 5.26
C LEU A 125 11.88 18.38 5.86
N GLY A 126 13.03 18.85 5.39
CA GLY A 126 13.64 20.09 5.88
C GLY A 126 12.73 21.31 5.62
N TYR A 127 12.14 21.38 4.43
CA TYR A 127 11.25 22.48 4.06
C TYR A 127 9.88 22.40 4.75
N ALA A 128 9.40 21.20 5.10
CA ALA A 128 8.18 21.02 5.89
C ALA A 128 8.28 21.69 7.27
N PHE A 129 9.42 21.56 7.96
CA PHE A 129 9.67 22.27 9.23
C PHE A 129 9.70 23.80 9.04
N ILE A 130 10.29 24.28 7.94
CA ILE A 130 10.30 25.72 7.61
C ILE A 130 8.87 26.21 7.34
N LEU A 131 8.06 25.44 6.60
CA LEU A 131 6.67 25.76 6.32
C LEU A 131 5.81 25.79 7.58
N LEU A 132 6.02 24.85 8.51
CA LEU A 132 5.36 24.86 9.82
C LEU A 132 5.75 26.09 10.63
N TRP A 133 7.04 26.42 10.68
CA TRP A 133 7.52 27.60 11.39
C TRP A 133 6.96 28.90 10.81
N ARG A 134 6.98 29.04 9.47
CA ARG A 134 6.43 30.20 8.78
C ARG A 134 4.91 30.28 8.89
N GLY A 135 4.21 29.15 8.81
CA GLY A 135 2.78 29.09 9.00
C GLY A 135 2.35 29.49 10.41
N ALA A 136 3.13 29.10 11.43
CA ALA A 136 2.90 29.50 12.82
C ALA A 136 3.20 31.00 13.06
N ARG A 137 4.24 31.56 12.45
CA ARG A 137 4.61 32.98 12.62
C ARG A 137 3.80 33.95 11.75
N GLU A 138 3.50 33.59 10.51
CA GLU A 138 2.79 34.44 9.54
C GLU A 138 1.27 34.22 9.61
N GLU A 139 0.77 33.39 10.53
CA GLU A 139 -0.63 32.96 10.69
C GLU A 139 -1.29 32.40 9.40
N LYS A 140 -0.45 31.92 8.47
CA LYS A 140 -0.91 31.30 7.22
C LYS A 140 -1.16 29.81 7.45
N GLN A 141 -2.41 29.50 7.78
CA GLN A 141 -2.88 28.13 8.04
C GLN A 141 -2.54 27.15 6.90
N GLY A 142 -2.57 27.60 5.64
CA GLY A 142 -2.22 26.77 4.48
C GLY A 142 -0.77 26.25 4.49
N LEU A 143 0.19 27.05 4.96
CA LEU A 143 1.60 26.63 5.05
C LEU A 143 1.80 25.61 6.16
N SER A 144 1.16 25.83 7.31
CA SER A 144 1.16 24.87 8.42
C SER A 144 0.54 23.53 8.02
N LEU A 145 -0.58 23.56 7.27
CA LEU A 145 -1.25 22.35 6.80
C LEU A 145 -0.35 21.52 5.89
N VAL A 146 0.29 22.15 4.91
CA VAL A 146 1.18 21.47 3.96
C VAL A 146 2.42 20.90 4.65
N GLY A 147 3.01 21.64 5.60
CA GLY A 147 4.13 21.14 6.39
C GLY A 147 3.74 19.97 7.30
N LEU A 148 2.58 20.04 7.95
CA LEU A 148 2.05 18.95 8.78
C LEU A 148 1.72 17.72 7.94
N TRP A 149 1.15 17.91 6.75
CA TRP A 149 0.81 16.83 5.83
C TRP A 149 2.04 15.97 5.49
N VAL A 150 3.18 16.60 5.18
CA VAL A 150 4.44 15.87 4.92
C VAL A 150 4.89 15.11 6.16
N LEU A 151 4.88 15.72 7.35
CA LEU A 151 5.36 15.05 8.55
C LEU A 151 4.51 13.82 8.92
N ILE A 152 3.17 13.96 8.87
CA ILE A 152 2.25 12.85 9.14
C ILE A 152 2.42 11.77 8.09
N ALA A 153 2.43 12.12 6.81
CA ALA A 153 2.59 11.16 5.72
C ALA A 153 3.95 10.43 5.80
N SER A 154 5.02 11.13 6.16
CA SER A 154 6.35 10.55 6.39
C SER A 154 6.34 9.55 7.54
N TYR A 155 5.69 9.91 8.66
CA TYR A 155 5.55 9.01 9.79
C TYR A 155 4.77 7.74 9.40
N MET A 156 3.65 7.90 8.71
CA MET A 156 2.84 6.76 8.25
C MET A 156 3.62 5.85 7.30
N ALA A 157 4.31 6.41 6.29
CA ALA A 157 5.16 5.66 5.37
C ALA A 157 6.32 4.94 6.08
N TRP A 158 6.83 5.53 7.16
CA TRP A 158 7.85 4.90 7.99
C TRP A 158 7.30 3.72 8.79
N THR A 159 6.03 3.77 9.21
CA THR A 159 5.40 2.70 9.98
C THR A 159 4.94 1.51 9.14
N ALA A 160 4.46 1.73 7.91
CA ALA A 160 4.00 0.66 7.03
C ALA A 160 4.21 0.99 5.54
N GLY A 161 4.65 0.00 4.77
CA GLY A 161 5.01 0.15 3.35
C GLY A 161 3.85 0.61 2.47
N ARG A 162 2.61 0.20 2.75
CA ARG A 162 1.43 0.63 1.98
C ARG A 162 1.22 2.15 1.94
N PHE A 163 1.71 2.87 2.95
CA PHE A 163 1.56 4.33 3.03
C PHE A 163 2.59 5.10 2.21
N ILE A 164 3.55 4.43 1.57
CA ILE A 164 4.50 5.06 0.65
C ILE A 164 3.73 5.79 -0.46
N LEU A 165 2.72 5.14 -1.07
CA LEU A 165 1.88 5.75 -2.11
C LEU A 165 1.16 7.02 -1.62
N ASN A 166 0.66 7.02 -0.38
CA ASN A 166 -0.01 8.19 0.20
C ASN A 166 0.97 9.34 0.52
N ALA A 167 2.23 9.02 0.83
CA ALA A 167 3.25 10.02 1.11
C ALA A 167 3.89 10.61 -0.15
N THR A 168 3.89 9.89 -1.27
CA THR A 168 4.49 10.35 -2.54
C THR A 168 3.98 11.72 -3.00
N PRO A 169 2.66 12.02 -3.04
CA PRO A 169 2.17 13.34 -3.43
C PRO A 169 2.64 14.46 -2.48
N ALA A 170 2.65 14.19 -1.17
CA ALA A 170 3.09 15.16 -0.17
C ALA A 170 4.56 15.51 -0.36
N MET A 171 5.41 14.49 -0.55
CA MET A 171 6.83 14.63 -0.81
C MET A 171 7.10 15.35 -2.13
N ALA A 172 6.35 15.04 -3.19
CA ALA A 172 6.51 15.67 -4.49
C ALA A 172 6.16 17.17 -4.44
N VAL A 173 5.03 17.53 -3.84
CA VAL A 173 4.59 18.93 -3.75
C VAL A 173 5.55 19.76 -2.90
N VAL A 174 5.86 19.32 -1.68
CA VAL A 174 6.73 20.10 -0.78
C VAL A 174 8.19 20.05 -1.22
N GLY A 175 8.63 18.93 -1.80
CA GLY A 175 9.93 18.82 -2.46
C GLY A 175 10.05 19.84 -3.60
N ALA A 176 9.05 19.96 -4.46
CA ALA A 176 9.03 20.95 -5.54
C ALA A 176 9.05 22.40 -5.00
N ILE A 177 8.27 22.70 -3.96
CA ILE A 177 8.28 24.02 -3.32
C ILE A 177 9.66 24.30 -2.71
N GLY A 178 10.28 23.31 -2.05
CA GLY A 178 11.62 23.44 -1.48
C GLY A 178 12.69 23.68 -2.54
N ILE A 179 12.67 22.94 -3.65
CA ILE A 179 13.54 23.14 -4.82
C ILE A 179 13.36 24.55 -5.39
N ALA A 180 12.10 25.00 -5.58
CA ALA A 180 11.80 26.34 -6.08
C ALA A 180 12.29 27.44 -5.12
N ALA A 181 12.16 27.22 -3.81
CA ALA A 181 12.67 28.14 -2.79
C ALA A 181 14.20 28.24 -2.81
N LEU A 182 14.91 27.11 -2.95
CA LEU A 182 16.36 27.07 -3.10
C LEU A 182 16.82 27.81 -4.37
N TRP A 183 16.11 27.60 -5.48
CA TRP A 183 16.39 28.29 -6.74
C TRP A 183 16.22 29.82 -6.62
N ASN A 184 15.15 30.26 -5.97
CA ASN A 184 14.90 31.68 -5.72
C ASN A 184 15.96 32.29 -4.79
N MET A 185 16.40 31.55 -3.77
CA MET A 185 17.45 31.99 -2.84
C MET A 185 18.82 32.15 -3.53
N ALA A 186 19.09 31.37 -4.58
CA ALA A 186 20.37 31.40 -5.29
C ALA A 186 20.55 32.61 -6.22
N ASP A 187 19.49 33.41 -6.46
CA ASP A 187 19.52 34.62 -7.29
C ASP A 187 20.11 34.36 -8.70
N PHE A 188 19.42 33.53 -9.48
CA PHE A 188 19.79 33.24 -10.87
C PHE A 188 19.86 34.51 -11.74
N SER A 189 19.05 35.51 -11.42
CA SER A 189 19.05 36.80 -12.12
C SER A 189 20.40 37.52 -11.99
N GLY A 190 21.01 37.49 -10.80
CA GLY A 190 22.33 38.03 -10.53
C GLY A 190 23.43 37.28 -11.28
N PHE A 191 23.31 35.95 -11.39
CA PHE A 191 24.26 35.14 -12.15
C PHE A 191 24.23 35.42 -13.64
N ILE A 192 23.04 35.56 -14.25
CA ILE A 192 22.94 35.94 -15.66
C ILE A 192 23.60 37.30 -15.90
N LYS A 193 23.43 38.27 -14.99
CA LYS A 193 24.07 39.58 -15.10
C LYS A 193 25.59 39.47 -15.06
N GLU A 194 26.16 38.71 -14.13
CA GLU A 194 27.60 38.49 -14.04
C GLU A 194 28.15 37.68 -15.23
N TRP A 195 27.41 36.70 -15.71
CA TRP A 195 27.76 35.91 -16.90
C TRP A 195 27.80 36.78 -18.17
N ARG A 196 26.80 37.64 -18.37
CA ARG A 196 26.78 38.61 -19.48
C ARG A 196 27.91 39.63 -19.38
N ARG A 197 28.20 40.14 -18.18
CA ARG A 197 29.30 41.08 -17.93
C ARG A 197 30.68 40.48 -18.23
N ALA A 198 30.84 39.18 -18.03
CA ALA A 198 32.10 38.48 -18.30
C ALA A 198 32.31 38.11 -19.79
N GLY A 199 31.33 38.38 -20.67
CA GLY A 199 31.46 38.26 -22.13
C GLY A 199 30.97 36.91 -22.71
N ILE A 200 30.15 36.99 -23.78
CA ILE A 200 29.46 35.84 -24.41
C ILE A 200 29.84 35.68 -25.91
N GLY A 201 30.71 36.55 -26.44
CA GLY A 201 30.94 36.71 -27.88
C GLY A 201 31.60 35.55 -28.62
N THR A 202 32.32 34.65 -27.95
CA THR A 202 32.93 33.45 -28.56
C THR A 202 32.70 32.21 -27.70
N PRO A 203 32.72 30.97 -28.26
CA PRO A 203 32.53 29.74 -27.48
C PRO A 203 33.51 29.61 -26.30
N ARG A 204 34.77 29.98 -26.51
CA ARG A 204 35.81 29.97 -25.46
C ARG A 204 35.56 31.05 -24.40
N ALA A 205 35.09 32.23 -24.81
CA ALA A 205 34.71 33.29 -23.88
C ALA A 205 33.49 32.88 -23.03
N ARG A 206 32.50 32.19 -23.61
CA ARG A 206 31.32 31.68 -22.90
C ARG A 206 31.68 30.70 -21.79
N PHE A 207 32.63 29.80 -22.04
CA PHE A 207 33.09 28.84 -21.03
C PHE A 207 33.85 29.53 -19.90
N ARG A 208 34.75 30.47 -20.25
CA ARG A 208 35.50 31.25 -19.26
C ARG A 208 34.58 32.15 -18.44
N SER A 209 33.61 32.81 -19.05
CA SER A 209 32.64 33.68 -18.37
C SER A 209 31.70 32.90 -17.49
N ALA A 210 31.27 31.69 -17.89
CA ALA A 210 30.51 30.79 -17.03
C ALA A 210 31.33 30.41 -15.78
N ARG A 211 32.60 30.04 -15.94
CA ARG A 211 33.50 29.75 -14.80
C ARG A 211 33.64 30.96 -13.86
N THR A 212 33.86 32.16 -14.39
CA THR A 212 33.99 33.38 -13.58
C THR A 212 32.68 33.72 -12.86
N ALA A 213 31.52 33.57 -13.49
CA ALA A 213 30.22 33.78 -12.86
C ALA A 213 29.93 32.73 -11.77
N SER A 214 30.28 31.47 -12.01
CA SER A 214 30.14 30.37 -11.06
C SER A 214 30.99 30.55 -9.81
N VAL A 215 32.21 31.08 -9.93
CA VAL A 215 33.05 31.41 -8.75
C VAL A 215 32.44 32.55 -7.93
N LYS A 216 31.84 33.56 -8.57
CA LYS A 216 31.20 34.69 -7.88
C LYS A 216 29.87 34.32 -7.21
N LYS A 217 29.14 33.36 -7.78
CA LYS A 217 27.85 32.86 -7.26
C LYS A 217 27.92 31.33 -7.15
N PRO A 218 28.63 30.78 -6.14
CA PRO A 218 28.89 29.34 -6.04
C PRO A 218 27.65 28.49 -5.77
N MET A 219 26.55 29.09 -5.28
CA MET A 219 25.31 28.39 -4.98
C MET A 219 24.61 27.85 -6.24
N ILE A 220 24.74 28.52 -7.39
CA ILE A 220 24.09 28.10 -8.65
C ILE A 220 24.72 26.85 -9.27
N PRO A 221 26.05 26.76 -9.47
CA PRO A 221 26.64 25.53 -9.99
C PRO A 221 26.41 24.36 -9.03
N ALA A 222 26.39 24.59 -7.71
CA ALA A 222 26.04 23.57 -6.72
C ALA A 222 24.59 23.09 -6.88
N LEU A 223 23.63 24.00 -7.03
CA LEU A 223 22.22 23.63 -7.24
C LEU A 223 22.00 22.94 -8.59
N VAL A 224 22.68 23.36 -9.65
CA VAL A 224 22.62 22.69 -10.96
C VAL A 224 23.13 21.26 -10.85
N LEU A 225 24.22 21.02 -10.12
CA LEU A 225 24.72 19.67 -9.85
C LEU A 225 23.70 18.85 -9.06
N VAL A 226 23.12 19.41 -7.99
CA VAL A 226 22.08 18.74 -7.20
C VAL A 226 20.86 18.42 -8.05
N PHE A 227 20.40 19.34 -8.90
CA PHE A 227 19.25 19.11 -9.80
C PHE A 227 19.56 18.08 -10.87
N MET A 228 20.78 18.05 -11.39
CA MET A 228 21.22 16.99 -12.29
C MET A 228 21.16 15.63 -11.58
N LEU A 229 21.64 15.52 -10.34
CA LEU A 229 21.54 14.30 -9.55
C LEU A 229 20.09 13.89 -9.30
N VAL A 230 19.23 14.83 -8.91
CA VAL A 230 17.78 14.58 -8.71
C VAL A 230 17.15 14.07 -10.00
N ALA A 231 17.38 14.74 -11.13
CA ALA A 231 16.79 14.40 -12.42
C ALA A 231 17.25 13.02 -12.90
N THR A 232 18.57 12.75 -12.85
CA THR A 232 19.12 11.44 -13.23
C THR A 232 18.55 10.33 -12.36
N GLN A 233 18.49 10.55 -11.04
CA GLN A 233 18.01 9.53 -10.12
C GLN A 233 16.53 9.21 -10.32
N HIS A 234 15.67 10.21 -10.52
CA HIS A 234 14.24 9.98 -10.78
C HIS A 234 13.99 9.38 -12.16
N ALA A 235 14.80 9.75 -13.17
CA ALA A 235 14.73 9.12 -14.48
C ALA A 235 15.11 7.64 -14.38
N THR A 236 16.20 7.32 -13.70
CA THR A 236 16.65 5.94 -13.50
C THR A 236 15.64 5.11 -12.70
N TYR A 237 15.18 5.59 -11.54
CA TYR A 237 14.20 4.85 -10.74
C TYR A 237 12.84 4.75 -11.42
N GLY A 238 12.45 5.76 -12.20
CA GLY A 238 11.24 5.72 -13.02
C GLY A 238 11.32 4.64 -14.09
N ILE A 239 12.44 4.56 -14.83
CA ILE A 239 12.67 3.49 -15.82
C ILE A 239 12.70 2.12 -15.13
N ASP A 240 13.43 2.02 -14.01
CA ASP A 240 13.56 0.78 -13.23
C ASP A 240 12.20 0.26 -12.74
N SER A 241 11.31 1.16 -12.31
CA SER A 241 9.96 0.81 -11.86
C SER A 241 9.04 0.30 -12.98
N GLY A 242 9.40 0.54 -14.25
CA GLY A 242 8.66 0.04 -15.40
C GLY A 242 9.08 -1.35 -15.87
N ILE A 243 10.18 -1.91 -15.36
CA ILE A 243 10.70 -3.19 -15.80
C ILE A 243 10.03 -4.31 -14.99
N PRO A 244 9.31 -5.25 -15.60
CA PRO A 244 8.68 -6.37 -14.88
C PRO A 244 9.75 -7.23 -14.20
N ARG A 245 9.52 -7.65 -12.96
CA ARG A 245 10.40 -8.58 -12.25
C ARG A 245 9.97 -10.03 -12.44
N GLY A 246 10.96 -10.93 -12.48
CA GLY A 246 10.74 -12.37 -12.52
C GLY A 246 10.44 -12.92 -13.92
N GLU A 247 10.48 -12.08 -14.95
CA GLU A 247 10.29 -12.45 -16.34
C GLU A 247 11.62 -12.44 -17.10
N THR A 248 11.79 -13.33 -18.07
CA THR A 248 12.97 -13.41 -18.93
C THR A 248 13.27 -12.08 -19.63
N ALA A 249 12.23 -11.35 -20.02
CA ALA A 249 12.31 -10.03 -20.65
C ALA A 249 13.02 -8.97 -19.79
N SER A 250 13.12 -9.13 -18.46
CA SER A 250 13.88 -8.20 -17.63
C SER A 250 15.38 -8.28 -17.93
N GLY A 251 15.87 -9.48 -18.25
CA GLY A 251 17.25 -9.72 -18.65
C GLY A 251 17.60 -9.04 -19.98
N ASP A 252 16.66 -9.05 -20.93
CA ASP A 252 16.85 -8.38 -22.22
C ASP A 252 17.02 -6.86 -22.06
N VAL A 253 16.23 -6.23 -21.18
CA VAL A 253 16.36 -4.79 -20.90
C VAL A 253 17.70 -4.48 -20.23
N ASP A 254 18.12 -5.30 -19.28
CA ASP A 254 19.41 -5.15 -18.61
C ASP A 254 20.60 -5.34 -19.57
N GLN A 255 20.48 -6.29 -20.50
CA GLN A 255 21.48 -6.50 -21.56
C GLN A 255 21.55 -5.31 -22.52
N VAL A 256 20.42 -4.76 -22.94
CA VAL A 256 20.41 -3.55 -23.80
C VAL A 256 21.09 -2.37 -23.08
N ILE A 257 20.85 -2.20 -21.78
CA ILE A 257 21.55 -1.18 -20.98
C ILE A 257 23.06 -1.48 -20.92
N TYR A 258 23.43 -2.76 -20.80
CA TYR A 258 24.82 -3.16 -20.88
C TYR A 258 25.44 -2.76 -22.23
N ASP A 259 24.78 -3.04 -23.35
CA ASP A 259 25.32 -2.84 -24.69
C ASP A 259 25.37 -1.35 -25.13
N ILE A 260 24.46 -0.51 -24.64
CA ILE A 260 24.45 0.93 -24.93
C ILE A 260 25.59 1.67 -24.23
N THR A 261 26.06 1.13 -23.09
CA THR A 261 27.02 1.83 -22.25
C THR A 261 28.44 1.73 -22.84
N PRO A 262 29.11 2.86 -23.16
CA PRO A 262 30.42 2.83 -23.79
C PRO A 262 31.47 2.09 -22.95
N ASP A 263 32.27 1.23 -23.59
CA ASP A 263 33.33 0.44 -22.96
C ASP A 263 34.34 1.30 -22.18
N VAL A 264 34.52 2.56 -22.58
CA VAL A 264 35.39 3.53 -21.89
C VAL A 264 34.95 3.77 -20.43
N MET A 265 33.64 3.66 -20.13
CA MET A 265 33.16 3.81 -18.75
C MET A 265 33.35 2.54 -17.90
N ARG A 266 33.64 1.39 -18.54
CA ARG A 266 33.97 0.10 -17.88
C ARG A 266 35.46 -0.19 -17.84
N PHE A 267 36.27 0.68 -18.42
CA PHE A 267 37.70 0.49 -18.53
C PHE A 267 38.35 0.72 -17.17
N ASP A 268 38.87 -0.35 -16.57
CA ASP A 268 39.56 -0.30 -15.29
C ASP A 268 41.01 0.18 -15.48
N ILE A 269 41.35 1.32 -14.86
CA ILE A 269 42.73 1.79 -14.73
C ILE A 269 43.13 1.69 -13.26
N GLY A 270 43.79 0.58 -12.90
CA GLY A 270 44.41 0.41 -11.59
C GLY A 270 43.43 0.20 -10.43
N GLY A 271 42.28 -0.42 -10.68
CA GLY A 271 41.21 -0.66 -9.71
C GLY A 271 40.17 0.46 -9.62
N LEU A 272 40.18 1.40 -10.57
CA LEU A 272 39.28 2.54 -10.67
C LEU A 272 38.57 2.48 -12.02
N SER A 273 37.36 1.91 -12.00
CA SER A 273 36.41 1.96 -13.12
C SER A 273 35.18 2.75 -12.71
N LEU A 274 34.59 3.52 -13.64
CA LEU A 274 33.36 4.29 -13.39
C LEU A 274 32.14 3.37 -13.26
N LEU A 275 32.15 2.26 -14.00
CA LEU A 275 31.14 1.20 -13.99
C LEU A 275 31.82 -0.17 -13.83
N ASP A 276 31.07 -1.18 -13.42
CA ASP A 276 31.62 -2.51 -13.20
C ASP A 276 32.30 -3.05 -14.47
N SER A 277 33.57 -3.44 -14.33
CA SER A 277 34.45 -3.91 -15.40
C SER A 277 34.37 -5.43 -15.61
N SER A 278 33.60 -6.14 -14.80
CA SER A 278 33.43 -7.58 -14.96
C SER A 278 32.57 -7.93 -16.18
N SER A 279 32.80 -9.13 -16.74
CA SER A 279 32.07 -9.60 -17.92
C SER A 279 30.59 -9.79 -17.58
N TYR A 280 29.71 -9.30 -18.44
CA TYR A 280 28.27 -9.47 -18.28
C TYR A 280 27.91 -10.95 -18.14
N ASN A 281 27.37 -11.33 -16.99
CA ASN A 281 26.92 -12.68 -16.68
C ASN A 281 25.63 -12.59 -15.88
N PRO A 282 24.52 -12.17 -16.51
CA PRO A 282 23.24 -12.21 -15.85
C PRO A 282 22.88 -13.69 -15.63
N THR A 283 22.38 -14.01 -14.44
CA THR A 283 21.53 -15.19 -14.36
C THR A 283 20.38 -14.96 -15.33
N ALA A 284 20.11 -15.92 -16.23
CA ALA A 284 19.27 -15.73 -17.43
C ALA A 284 17.87 -15.10 -17.18
N ASN A 285 17.40 -15.08 -15.93
CA ASN A 285 16.08 -14.57 -15.55
C ASN A 285 16.14 -13.44 -14.51
N CYS A 286 17.30 -12.83 -14.24
CA CYS A 286 17.48 -11.85 -13.16
C CYS A 286 16.84 -12.28 -11.81
N GLY A 287 16.89 -13.58 -11.47
CA GLY A 287 16.07 -14.14 -10.38
C GLY A 287 16.37 -13.53 -8.99
N ASN A 288 17.57 -12.98 -8.81
CA ASN A 288 18.00 -12.26 -7.60
C ASN A 288 18.25 -10.75 -7.85
N GLY A 289 17.68 -10.20 -8.94
CA GLY A 289 17.93 -8.83 -9.42
C GLY A 289 18.83 -8.80 -10.66
N CYS A 290 18.60 -7.86 -11.58
CA CYS A 290 19.52 -7.63 -12.69
C CYS A 290 20.71 -6.77 -12.23
N TRP A 291 21.72 -6.61 -13.09
CA TRP A 291 22.96 -5.92 -12.73
C TRP A 291 22.75 -4.41 -12.63
N TYR A 292 22.01 -3.82 -13.55
CA TYR A 292 21.79 -2.37 -13.62
C TYR A 292 20.40 -1.96 -13.13
N MET A 293 19.38 -2.76 -13.43
CA MET A 293 17.96 -2.44 -13.16
C MET A 293 17.19 -3.68 -12.62
N GLY A 294 15.86 -3.59 -12.49
CA GLY A 294 14.97 -4.61 -11.94
C GLY A 294 14.71 -4.53 -10.43
N THR A 295 14.99 -3.40 -9.76
CA THR A 295 14.87 -3.29 -8.29
C THR A 295 13.54 -2.71 -7.80
N PHE A 296 12.83 -1.93 -8.62
CA PHE A 296 11.58 -1.27 -8.27
C PHE A 296 10.37 -1.71 -9.10
N GLY A 297 10.58 -2.56 -10.10
CA GLY A 297 9.53 -3.07 -10.99
C GLY A 297 8.39 -3.84 -10.32
N PRO A 298 7.22 -3.96 -10.96
CA PRO A 298 6.16 -4.87 -10.52
C PRO A 298 6.54 -6.34 -10.76
N GLY A 299 6.10 -7.23 -9.87
CA GLY A 299 6.20 -8.69 -10.09
C GLY A 299 4.93 -9.21 -10.74
N PHE A 300 5.07 -10.11 -11.71
CA PHE A 300 3.94 -10.79 -12.35
C PHE A 300 3.98 -12.29 -12.05
N ASN A 301 2.85 -12.96 -12.30
CA ASN A 301 2.79 -14.41 -12.21
C ASN A 301 3.73 -15.04 -13.23
N GLY A 302 4.47 -16.05 -12.79
CA GLY A 302 5.30 -16.85 -13.69
C GLY A 302 4.43 -17.63 -14.68
N GLY A 303 4.98 -17.92 -15.88
CA GLY A 303 4.25 -18.59 -16.94
C GLY A 303 3.59 -19.92 -16.53
N GLY A 304 4.23 -20.69 -15.64
CA GLY A 304 3.64 -21.94 -15.12
C GLY A 304 2.34 -21.75 -14.33
N TRP A 305 2.23 -20.66 -13.55
CA TRP A 305 0.99 -20.31 -12.86
C TRP A 305 -0.09 -19.90 -13.86
N ASN A 306 0.27 -19.11 -14.87
CA ASN A 306 -0.68 -18.68 -15.90
C ASN A 306 -1.24 -19.88 -16.67
N MET A 307 -0.38 -20.83 -17.06
CA MET A 307 -0.81 -22.07 -17.72
C MET A 307 -1.69 -22.94 -16.81
N ALA A 308 -1.40 -22.99 -15.51
CA ALA A 308 -2.21 -23.76 -14.56
C ALA A 308 -3.61 -23.15 -14.38
N TYR A 309 -3.72 -21.81 -14.32
CA TYR A 309 -5.02 -21.14 -14.26
C TYR A 309 -5.78 -21.24 -15.59
N GLU A 310 -5.10 -21.16 -16.73
CA GLU A 310 -5.71 -21.41 -18.04
C GLU A 310 -6.25 -22.84 -18.15
N TRP A 311 -5.50 -23.83 -17.66
CA TRP A 311 -6.01 -25.20 -17.58
C TRP A 311 -7.21 -25.32 -16.63
N LEU A 312 -7.17 -24.63 -15.48
CA LEU A 312 -8.25 -24.65 -14.50
C LEU A 312 -9.53 -24.04 -15.06
N SER A 313 -9.45 -22.93 -15.80
CA SER A 313 -10.62 -22.28 -16.39
C SER A 313 -11.32 -23.12 -17.46
N GLU A 314 -10.61 -24.06 -18.08
CA GLU A 314 -11.20 -25.02 -19.02
C GLU A 314 -11.98 -26.15 -18.32
N GLN A 315 -11.76 -26.39 -17.02
CA GLN A 315 -12.47 -27.41 -16.25
C GLN A 315 -13.87 -26.93 -15.84
N ASP A 316 -14.81 -27.87 -15.72
CA ASP A 316 -16.20 -27.63 -15.25
C ASP A 316 -16.90 -26.45 -15.96
N SER A 317 -16.51 -26.22 -17.22
CA SER A 317 -16.96 -25.08 -18.03
C SER A 317 -18.41 -25.21 -18.48
N ASP A 318 -18.99 -26.40 -18.35
CA ASP A 318 -20.40 -26.71 -18.56
C ASP A 318 -21.30 -26.35 -17.36
N GLU A 319 -20.70 -26.09 -16.18
CA GLU A 319 -21.43 -25.64 -15.00
C GLU A 319 -21.41 -24.12 -14.83
N ASP A 320 -22.49 -23.58 -14.25
CA ASP A 320 -22.54 -22.18 -13.82
C ASP A 320 -21.47 -21.92 -12.75
N PHE A 321 -20.87 -20.72 -12.77
CA PHE A 321 -19.73 -20.37 -11.90
C PHE A 321 -19.94 -20.71 -10.41
N GLY A 322 -21.15 -20.53 -9.88
CA GLY A 322 -21.46 -20.81 -8.48
C GLY A 322 -21.59 -22.29 -8.12
N GLN A 323 -21.70 -23.18 -9.12
CA GLN A 323 -21.79 -24.63 -8.94
C GLN A 323 -20.43 -25.32 -9.13
N ARG A 324 -19.50 -24.65 -9.84
CA ARG A 324 -18.13 -25.15 -10.02
C ARG A 324 -17.45 -25.46 -8.68
N PRO A 325 -16.59 -26.49 -8.61
CA PRO A 325 -15.86 -26.83 -7.40
C PRO A 325 -15.03 -25.65 -6.85
N ALA A 326 -15.09 -25.43 -5.54
CA ALA A 326 -14.29 -24.38 -4.92
C ALA A 326 -12.80 -24.76 -4.84
N PHE A 327 -11.95 -23.88 -5.37
CA PHE A 327 -10.50 -24.00 -5.33
C PHE A 327 -9.98 -23.70 -3.92
N VAL A 328 -9.19 -24.63 -3.36
CA VAL A 328 -8.55 -24.47 -2.05
C VAL A 328 -7.08 -24.14 -2.24
N SER A 329 -6.71 -22.91 -1.90
CA SER A 329 -5.33 -22.44 -1.94
C SER A 329 -5.01 -21.53 -0.76
N TRP A 330 -3.74 -21.17 -0.66
CA TRP A 330 -3.34 -20.04 0.16
C TRP A 330 -4.07 -18.78 -0.31
N TRP A 331 -4.43 -17.91 0.63
CA TRP A 331 -5.30 -16.76 0.41
C TRP A 331 -4.73 -15.72 -0.59
N ASP A 332 -3.40 -15.67 -0.74
CA ASP A 332 -2.73 -14.80 -1.73
C ASP A 332 -3.17 -15.08 -3.18
N TYR A 333 -3.62 -16.30 -3.45
CA TYR A 333 -3.97 -16.76 -4.80
C TYR A 333 -5.47 -16.68 -5.12
N GLY A 334 -6.31 -16.29 -4.16
CA GLY A 334 -7.77 -16.38 -4.31
C GLY A 334 -8.32 -15.57 -5.48
N PHE A 335 -7.90 -14.31 -5.65
CA PHE A 335 -8.34 -13.50 -6.80
C PHE A 335 -7.83 -14.02 -8.13
N GLN A 336 -6.63 -14.60 -8.16
CA GLN A 336 -6.08 -15.16 -9.39
C GLN A 336 -6.84 -16.42 -9.81
N ALA A 337 -7.16 -17.28 -8.85
CA ALA A 337 -8.00 -18.45 -9.09
C ALA A 337 -9.42 -18.06 -9.54
N LEU A 338 -9.98 -17.00 -8.96
CA LEU A 338 -11.31 -16.50 -9.31
C LEU A 338 -11.36 -15.84 -10.69
N ASP A 339 -10.41 -14.97 -11.00
CA ASP A 339 -10.40 -14.17 -12.24
C ASP A 339 -9.80 -14.94 -13.43
N SER A 340 -8.65 -15.59 -13.24
CA SER A 340 -7.95 -16.32 -14.31
C SER A 340 -8.32 -17.79 -14.38
N GLY A 341 -8.58 -18.42 -13.22
CA GLY A 341 -8.97 -19.83 -13.14
C GLY A 341 -10.47 -20.08 -13.26
N GLU A 342 -11.31 -19.04 -13.28
CA GLU A 342 -12.78 -19.09 -13.35
C GLU A 342 -13.45 -20.08 -12.38
N HIS A 343 -12.88 -20.26 -11.18
CA HIS A 343 -13.45 -21.11 -10.13
C HIS A 343 -13.67 -20.32 -8.84
N PRO A 344 -14.73 -20.64 -8.07
CA PRO A 344 -14.89 -20.06 -6.73
C PRO A 344 -13.71 -20.46 -5.85
N THR A 345 -13.38 -19.64 -4.85
CA THR A 345 -12.24 -19.89 -3.95
C THR A 345 -12.69 -19.93 -2.49
N VAL A 346 -12.09 -20.83 -1.71
CA VAL A 346 -12.35 -20.95 -0.26
C VAL A 346 -11.70 -19.82 0.54
N ALA A 347 -10.60 -19.23 0.06
CA ALA A 347 -9.94 -18.12 0.72
C ALA A 347 -9.43 -17.06 -0.27
N ASP A 348 -9.46 -15.80 0.12
CA ASP A 348 -9.19 -14.69 -0.79
C ASP A 348 -8.23 -13.62 -0.24
N ASN A 349 -7.84 -12.72 -1.13
CA ASN A 349 -6.93 -11.62 -0.81
C ASN A 349 -7.53 -10.57 0.14
N PHE A 350 -8.84 -10.63 0.43
CA PHE A 350 -9.45 -9.84 1.51
C PHE A 350 -9.22 -10.47 2.90
N GLN A 351 -8.44 -11.56 2.97
CA GLN A 351 -8.18 -12.34 4.18
C GLN A 351 -9.44 -13.07 4.69
N SER A 352 -10.40 -13.30 3.81
CA SER A 352 -11.56 -14.14 4.08
C SER A 352 -11.16 -15.61 3.94
N GLY A 353 -11.75 -16.48 4.75
CA GLY A 353 -11.58 -17.94 4.59
C GLY A 353 -10.24 -18.53 5.03
N ILE A 354 -9.29 -17.72 5.54
CA ILE A 354 -7.96 -18.17 5.98
C ILE A 354 -8.01 -19.35 6.97
N PRO A 355 -8.88 -19.37 8.00
CA PRO A 355 -8.94 -20.51 8.91
C PRO A 355 -9.32 -21.83 8.23
N HIS A 356 -10.20 -21.77 7.21
CA HIS A 356 -10.64 -22.94 6.46
C HIS A 356 -9.52 -23.46 5.56
N SER A 357 -9.03 -22.63 4.63
CA SER A 357 -7.99 -23.06 3.69
C SER A 357 -6.66 -23.34 4.39
N GLY A 358 -6.28 -22.53 5.37
CA GLY A 358 -5.06 -22.71 6.14
C GLY A 358 -5.10 -23.98 6.98
N GLY A 359 -6.26 -24.32 7.57
CA GLY A 359 -6.44 -25.58 8.31
C GLY A 359 -6.33 -26.80 7.41
N MET A 360 -6.91 -26.75 6.20
CA MET A 360 -6.80 -27.82 5.20
C MET A 360 -5.37 -28.00 4.69
N LEU A 361 -4.66 -26.91 4.39
CA LEU A 361 -3.29 -26.97 3.84
C LEU A 361 -2.24 -27.39 4.87
N LEU A 362 -2.47 -27.10 6.15
CA LEU A 362 -1.54 -27.38 7.25
C LEU A 362 -1.95 -28.61 8.07
N SER A 363 -2.97 -29.35 7.66
CA SER A 363 -3.41 -30.58 8.34
C SER A 363 -2.31 -31.64 8.33
N SER A 364 -2.20 -32.42 9.40
CA SER A 364 -1.10 -33.38 9.58
C SER A 364 -1.29 -34.67 8.77
N SER A 365 -2.53 -35.00 8.39
CA SER A 365 -2.86 -36.22 7.68
C SER A 365 -3.97 -35.99 6.64
N GLN A 366 -4.11 -36.90 5.68
CA GLN A 366 -5.20 -36.87 4.69
C GLN A 366 -6.58 -37.00 5.34
N GLU A 367 -6.68 -37.78 6.44
CA GLU A 367 -7.92 -37.94 7.20
C GLU A 367 -8.33 -36.60 7.84
N ASP A 368 -7.36 -35.87 8.41
CA ASP A 368 -7.61 -34.53 8.97
C ASP A 368 -8.01 -33.54 7.86
N THR A 369 -7.37 -33.58 6.69
CA THR A 369 -7.75 -32.72 5.55
C THR A 369 -9.19 -32.98 5.14
N LEU A 370 -9.56 -34.26 4.98
CA LEU A 370 -10.91 -34.67 4.59
C LEU A 370 -11.94 -34.24 5.65
N ALA A 371 -11.62 -34.41 6.93
CA ALA A 371 -12.48 -33.95 8.02
C ALA A 371 -12.71 -32.43 7.95
N MET A 372 -11.67 -31.63 7.65
CA MET A 372 -11.79 -30.18 7.47
C MET A 372 -12.65 -29.80 6.25
N PHE A 373 -12.55 -30.53 5.14
CA PHE A 373 -13.43 -30.35 3.98
C PHE A 373 -14.89 -30.62 4.36
N ILE A 374 -15.18 -31.76 4.99
CA ILE A 374 -16.53 -32.14 5.42
C ILE A 374 -17.09 -31.11 6.40
N ALA A 375 -16.30 -30.69 7.39
CA ALA A 375 -16.71 -29.67 8.36
C ALA A 375 -17.00 -28.31 7.70
N THR A 376 -16.20 -27.90 6.71
CA THR A 376 -16.41 -26.64 5.99
C THR A 376 -17.66 -26.68 5.11
N LEU A 377 -17.92 -27.79 4.41
CA LEU A 377 -19.15 -27.99 3.65
C LEU A 377 -20.37 -28.00 4.57
N ALA A 378 -20.29 -28.69 5.71
CA ALA A 378 -21.35 -28.74 6.70
C ALA A 378 -21.67 -27.34 7.28
N GLN A 379 -20.65 -26.51 7.52
CA GLN A 379 -20.85 -25.13 7.96
C GLN A 379 -21.50 -24.26 6.87
N GLY A 380 -21.06 -24.41 5.61
CA GLY A 380 -21.66 -23.73 4.47
C GLY A 380 -23.13 -24.09 4.27
N ASP A 381 -23.46 -25.38 4.36
CA ASP A 381 -24.82 -25.89 4.23
C ASP A 381 -25.74 -25.36 5.35
N ARG A 382 -25.28 -25.36 6.61
CA ARG A 382 -26.02 -24.75 7.74
C ARG A 382 -26.25 -23.25 7.59
N GLN A 383 -25.29 -22.56 6.97
CA GLN A 383 -25.44 -21.14 6.70
C GLN A 383 -26.43 -20.89 5.57
N TYR A 384 -26.42 -21.73 4.54
CA TYR A 384 -27.33 -21.66 3.40
C TYR A 384 -28.77 -21.99 3.78
N SER A 385 -28.98 -22.98 4.66
CA SER A 385 -30.30 -23.37 5.17
C SER A 385 -30.95 -22.27 6.04
N GLY A 386 -30.14 -21.41 6.65
CA GLY A 386 -30.58 -20.21 7.38
C GLY A 386 -31.25 -20.46 8.74
N ASN A 387 -31.64 -21.70 9.03
CA ASN A 387 -32.18 -22.14 10.32
C ASN A 387 -31.08 -22.71 11.25
N GLY A 388 -29.85 -22.87 10.75
CA GLY A 388 -28.74 -23.45 11.50
C GLY A 388 -28.80 -24.99 11.58
N GLU A 389 -29.73 -25.62 10.87
CA GLU A 389 -29.81 -27.08 10.69
C GLU A 389 -29.14 -27.49 9.39
N PHE A 390 -28.81 -28.76 9.23
CA PHE A 390 -28.36 -29.30 7.95
C PHE A 390 -29.52 -29.36 6.94
N GLY A 391 -29.23 -29.07 5.68
CA GLY A 391 -30.12 -29.28 4.56
C GLY A 391 -30.49 -30.76 4.38
N GLU A 392 -31.61 -31.01 3.71
CA GLU A 392 -32.12 -32.38 3.50
C GLU A 392 -31.14 -33.23 2.67
N GLU A 393 -30.54 -32.66 1.62
CA GLU A 393 -29.57 -33.35 0.77
C GLU A 393 -28.27 -33.69 1.52
N PHE A 394 -27.73 -32.73 2.29
CA PHE A 394 -26.54 -32.97 3.10
C PHE A 394 -26.79 -34.05 4.16
N THR A 395 -27.95 -33.98 4.83
CA THR A 395 -28.37 -34.96 5.83
C THR A 395 -28.47 -36.37 5.25
N GLN A 396 -29.04 -36.52 4.05
CA GLN A 396 -29.12 -37.81 3.36
C GLN A 396 -27.73 -38.35 3.00
N ALA A 397 -26.80 -37.48 2.57
CA ALA A 397 -25.44 -37.89 2.23
C ALA A 397 -24.68 -38.44 3.44
N ILE A 398 -24.75 -37.76 4.60
CA ILE A 398 -24.04 -38.19 5.81
C ILE A 398 -24.68 -39.42 6.48
N GLN A 399 -25.99 -39.62 6.35
CA GLN A 399 -26.69 -40.82 6.87
C GLN A 399 -26.21 -42.13 6.24
N ASN A 400 -25.62 -42.09 5.05
CA ASN A 400 -25.03 -43.27 4.42
C ASN A 400 -23.73 -43.72 5.08
N HIS A 401 -23.10 -42.84 5.89
CA HIS A 401 -21.77 -43.06 6.44
C HIS A 401 -21.69 -42.95 7.97
N LEU A 402 -22.61 -42.23 8.61
CA LEU A 402 -22.64 -41.98 10.05
C LEU A 402 -23.92 -42.52 10.68
N THR A 403 -23.82 -42.99 11.93
CA THR A 403 -25.00 -43.35 12.73
C THR A 403 -25.75 -42.09 13.18
N THR A 404 -27.02 -42.25 13.56
CA THR A 404 -27.83 -41.13 14.07
C THR A 404 -27.17 -40.42 15.25
N GLU A 405 -26.55 -41.18 16.16
CA GLU A 405 -25.82 -40.64 17.32
C GLU A 405 -24.60 -39.81 16.90
N GLN A 406 -23.86 -40.26 15.87
CA GLN A 406 -22.70 -39.53 15.34
C GLN A 406 -23.09 -38.25 14.60
N ILE A 407 -24.25 -38.25 13.92
CA ILE A 407 -24.77 -37.06 13.25
C ILE A 407 -25.17 -35.99 14.28
N GLU A 408 -25.80 -36.40 15.38
CA GLU A 408 -26.15 -35.50 16.49
C GLU A 408 -24.88 -34.91 17.13
N GLU A 409 -23.86 -35.75 17.40
CA GLU A 409 -22.56 -35.27 17.91
C GLU A 409 -21.88 -34.30 16.92
N PHE A 410 -21.91 -34.61 15.62
CA PHE A 410 -21.32 -33.73 14.60
C PHE A 410 -22.04 -32.38 14.51
N HIS A 411 -23.37 -32.39 14.60
CA HIS A 411 -24.17 -31.17 14.68
C HIS A 411 -23.79 -30.32 15.90
N ASP A 412 -23.66 -30.96 17.06
CA ASP A 412 -23.29 -30.31 18.32
C ASP A 412 -21.89 -29.69 18.23
N ILE A 413 -20.90 -30.43 17.74
CA ILE A 413 -19.53 -29.93 17.53
C ILE A 413 -19.52 -28.69 16.65
N LEU A 414 -20.26 -28.70 15.54
CA LEU A 414 -20.33 -27.55 14.64
C LEU A 414 -21.12 -26.37 15.24
N SER A 415 -22.06 -26.63 16.16
CA SER A 415 -22.81 -25.59 16.87
C SER A 415 -22.00 -24.89 17.96
N LEU A 416 -20.95 -25.55 18.46
CA LEU A 416 -20.00 -25.05 19.46
C LEU A 416 -18.84 -24.24 18.83
N GLY A 417 -18.76 -24.17 17.49
CA GLY A 417 -17.88 -23.25 16.76
C GLY A 417 -18.18 -21.79 17.16
N PRO A 418 -17.22 -20.85 16.99
CA PRO A 418 -17.26 -19.53 17.61
C PRO A 418 -18.64 -18.91 17.38
N VAL A 419 -19.36 -18.78 18.48
CA VAL A 419 -20.65 -18.11 18.60
C VAL A 419 -20.60 -16.89 17.70
N LYS A 420 -21.56 -16.81 16.78
CA LYS A 420 -21.92 -15.62 16.01
C LYS A 420 -21.44 -14.37 16.75
N SER A 421 -20.33 -13.77 16.30
CA SER A 421 -20.17 -12.33 16.44
C SER A 421 -21.28 -11.76 15.56
N ASN A 422 -22.45 -11.53 16.18
CA ASN A 422 -23.58 -10.96 15.48
C ASN A 422 -23.12 -9.64 14.84
N SER A 423 -23.25 -9.58 13.51
CA SER A 423 -23.47 -8.39 12.66
C SER A 423 -22.60 -7.16 12.90
#